data_AF-W7B277-F1
#
_entry.id   AF-W7B277-F1
#
_cell.length_a   1.000
_cell.length_b   1.000
_cell.length_c   1.000
_cell.angle_alpha   90.00
_cell.angle_beta   90.00
_cell.angle_gamma   90.00
#
_symmetry.space_group_name_H-M   'P 1'
#
loop_
_entity.id
_entity.type
_entity.pdbx_description
1 polymer ?
#
loop_
_entity_poly.entity_id
_entity_poly.type
_entity_poly.pdbx_seq_one_letter_code
_entity_poly.pdbx_strand_id
1 'polypeptide(L)'
;MTTHSCKYLFKQVIKSCNTTFNSDVEAKLNVLNDVKNMIREQIKIKGENDIKQQLIEANDFIKNHIIQAVYNNTTGNYKVELKKEQVQRGSITLGTKIENKFPF
;
A
#
# COMPACT_ATOMS: atom_id res chain seq x y z
N MET A 1 20.53 12.13 12.32
CA MET A 1 19.06 12.28 12.21
C MET A 1 18.75 12.74 10.79
N THR A 2 18.25 11.85 9.93
CA THR A 2 17.86 12.24 8.56
C THR A 2 16.52 12.97 8.64
N THR A 3 16.55 14.29 8.49
CA THR A 3 15.34 15.12 8.36
C THR A 3 14.66 14.80 7.03
N HIS A 4 13.85 13.74 7.02
CA HIS A 4 13.06 13.36 5.87
C HIS A 4 11.88 14.33 5.76
N SER A 5 11.99 15.28 4.83
CA SER A 5 10.87 16.17 4.48
C SER A 5 9.67 15.34 3.99
N CYS A 6 8.45 15.88 4.13
CA CYS A 6 7.24 15.19 3.67
C CYS A 6 7.32 14.82 2.18
N LYS A 7 7.98 15.66 1.36
CA LYS A 7 8.24 15.38 -0.06
C LYS A 7 9.06 14.11 -0.27
N TYR A 8 10.06 13.87 0.57
CA TYR A 8 10.88 12.66 0.50
C TYR A 8 10.07 11.42 0.92
N LEU A 9 9.30 11.52 2.01
CA LEU A 9 8.48 10.41 2.49
C LEU A 9 7.39 10.03 1.49
N PHE A 10 6.74 11.01 0.87
CA PHE A 10 5.77 10.75 -0.20
C PHE A 10 6.40 10.08 -1.42
N LYS A 11 7.64 10.43 -1.79
CA LYS A 11 8.38 9.69 -2.84
C LYS A 11 8.62 8.23 -2.45
N GLN A 12 8.84 7.93 -1.17
CA GLN A 12 8.95 6.55 -0.72
C GLN A 12 7.63 5.79 -0.88
N VAL A 13 6.50 6.41 -0.52
CA VAL A 13 5.16 5.83 -0.73
C VAL A 13 4.96 5.47 -2.21
N ILE A 14 5.29 6.39 -3.14
CA ILE A 14 5.20 6.12 -4.58
C ILE A 14 6.05 4.91 -4.99
N LYS A 15 7.29 4.83 -4.50
CA LYS A 15 8.18 3.70 -4.78
C LYS A 15 7.60 2.38 -4.27
N SER A 16 7.02 2.39 -3.07
CA SER A 16 6.37 1.22 -2.48
C SER A 16 5.15 0.80 -3.29
N CYS A 17 4.28 1.74 -3.68
CA CYS A 17 3.15 1.45 -4.55
C CYS A 17 3.58 0.83 -5.88
N ASN A 18 4.62 1.37 -6.53
CA ASN A 18 5.13 0.80 -7.78
C ASN A 18 5.63 -0.64 -7.59
N THR A 19 6.25 -0.93 -6.45
CA THR A 19 6.81 -2.26 -6.15
C THR A 19 5.74 -3.26 -5.68
N THR A 20 4.67 -2.79 -5.04
CA THR A 20 3.61 -3.64 -4.49
C THR A 20 2.51 -3.90 -5.51
N PHE A 21 2.11 -2.89 -6.28
CA PHE A 21 1.01 -3.02 -7.24
C PHE A 21 1.48 -3.35 -8.65
N ASN A 22 2.76 -3.08 -8.99
CA ASN A 22 3.38 -3.37 -10.30
C ASN A 22 2.46 -3.09 -11.50
N SER A 23 1.77 -4.14 -11.98
CA SER A 23 0.87 -4.18 -13.14
C SER A 23 -0.56 -3.68 -12.86
N ASP A 24 -0.99 -3.63 -11.60
CA ASP A 24 -2.31 -3.14 -11.18
C ASP A 24 -2.28 -1.61 -11.08
N VAL A 25 -2.47 -0.97 -12.24
CA VAL A 25 -2.44 0.48 -12.39
C VAL A 25 -3.60 1.15 -11.65
N GLU A 26 -4.78 0.52 -11.63
CA GLU A 26 -5.97 1.06 -10.99
C GLU A 26 -5.80 1.10 -9.46
N ALA A 27 -5.40 -0.02 -8.84
CA ALA A 27 -5.13 -0.07 -7.40
C ALA A 27 -4.04 0.92 -7.00
N LYS A 28 -2.97 1.03 -7.79
CA LYS A 28 -1.91 2.01 -7.57
C LYS A 28 -2.45 3.45 -7.57
N LEU A 29 -3.27 3.81 -8.55
CA LEU A 29 -3.82 5.16 -8.66
C LEU A 29 -4.76 5.48 -7.49
N ASN A 30 -5.61 4.53 -7.11
CA ASN A 30 -6.53 4.69 -5.98
C ASN A 30 -5.77 4.94 -4.68
N VAL A 31 -4.78 4.09 -4.34
CA VAL A 31 -3.99 4.27 -3.11
C VAL A 31 -3.22 5.59 -3.12
N LEU A 32 -2.61 5.98 -4.24
CA LEU A 32 -1.89 7.26 -4.33
C LEU A 32 -2.82 8.47 -4.20
N ASN A 33 -4.02 8.39 -4.76
CA ASN A 33 -5.03 9.44 -4.61
C ASN A 33 -5.54 9.53 -3.18
N ASP A 34 -5.78 8.41 -2.51
CA ASP A 34 -6.23 8.38 -1.12
C ASP A 34 -5.16 8.96 -0.18
N VAL A 35 -3.89 8.55 -0.33
CA VAL A 35 -2.78 9.12 0.45
C VAL A 35 -2.67 10.63 0.21
N LYS A 36 -2.81 11.07 -1.05
CA LYS A 36 -2.77 12.50 -1.40
C LYS A 36 -3.92 13.27 -0.75
N ASN A 37 -5.14 12.74 -0.81
CA ASN A 37 -6.34 13.38 -0.24
C ASN A 37 -6.23 13.46 1.29
N MET A 38 -5.80 12.36 1.94
CA MET A 38 -5.53 12.31 3.37
C MET A 38 -4.55 13.41 3.79
N ILE A 39 -3.42 13.55 3.09
CA ILE A 39 -2.44 14.61 3.39
C ILE A 39 -3.07 15.99 3.23
N ARG A 40 -3.86 16.20 2.16
CA ARG A 40 -4.49 17.48 1.84
C ARG A 40 -5.51 17.92 2.89
N GLU A 41 -6.24 16.97 3.46
CA GLU A 41 -7.19 17.22 4.53
C GLU A 41 -6.46 17.48 5.85
N GLN A 42 -5.44 16.68 6.16
CA GLN A 42 -4.77 16.75 7.45
C GLN A 42 -3.78 17.91 7.59
N ILE A 43 -3.19 18.43 6.50
CA ILE A 43 -2.37 19.65 6.52
C ILE A 43 -3.15 20.87 7.07
N LYS A 44 -4.49 20.87 6.95
CA LYS A 44 -5.31 21.97 7.46
C LYS A 44 -5.43 22.00 8.99
N ILE A 45 -5.09 20.90 9.66
CA ILE A 45 -5.45 20.67 11.07
C ILE A 45 -4.26 20.18 11.90
N LYS A 46 -3.28 19.50 11.28
CA LYS A 46 -2.16 18.85 11.98
C LYS A 46 -0.81 19.49 11.70
N GLY A 47 0.13 19.28 12.61
CA GLY A 47 1.51 19.72 12.47
C GLY A 47 2.29 18.88 11.45
N GLU A 48 3.41 19.42 10.97
CA GLU A 48 4.26 18.75 9.98
C GLU A 48 4.74 17.35 10.44
N ASN A 49 5.02 17.20 11.74
CA ASN A 49 5.50 15.94 12.30
C ASN A 49 4.43 14.84 12.24
N ASP A 50 3.15 15.18 12.44
CA ASP A 50 2.05 14.21 12.33
C ASP A 50 1.91 13.71 10.88
N ILE A 51 2.06 14.61 9.92
CA ILE A 51 2.01 14.27 8.49
C ILE A 51 3.19 13.37 8.11
N LYS A 52 4.38 13.62 8.65
CA LYS A 52 5.55 12.75 8.44
C LYS A 52 5.28 11.35 9.00
N GLN A 53 4.74 11.26 10.21
CA GLN A 53 4.44 9.99 10.85
C GLN A 53 3.43 9.17 10.03
N GLN A 54 2.38 9.82 9.52
CA GLN A 54 1.40 9.14 8.67
C GLN A 54 1.96 8.69 7.34
N LEU A 55 2.87 9.47 6.73
CA LEU A 55 3.56 9.04 5.51
C LEU A 55 4.45 7.83 5.75
N ILE A 56 5.08 7.73 6.93
CA ILE A 56 5.87 6.57 7.34
C ILE A 56 4.96 5.36 7.51
N GLU A 57 3.85 5.50 8.23
CA GLU A 57 2.87 4.44 8.47
C GLU A 57 2.24 3.94 7.16
N ALA A 58 1.83 4.83 6.27
CA ALA A 58 1.29 4.47 4.97
C ALA A 58 2.32 3.69 4.12
N ASN A 59 3.59 4.13 4.14
CA ASN A 59 4.66 3.45 3.43
C ASN A 59 4.91 2.04 3.99
N ASP A 60 4.87 1.88 5.32
CA ASP A 60 5.04 0.58 5.97
C ASP A 60 3.86 -0.36 5.75
N PHE A 61 2.64 0.18 5.72
CA PHE A 61 1.44 -0.58 5.37
C PHE A 61 1.55 -1.14 3.94
N ILE A 62 1.86 -0.30 2.96
CA ILE A 62 1.96 -0.70 1.54
C ILE A 62 3.06 -1.73 1.29
N LYS A 63 4.19 -1.62 2.00
CA LYS A 63 5.29 -2.58 1.88
C LYS A 63 4.98 -3.92 2.52
N ASN A 64 4.47 -3.89 3.75
CA ASN A 64 4.47 -5.08 4.60
C ASN A 64 3.11 -5.76 4.71
N HIS A 65 2.02 -5.02 4.54
CA HIS A 65 0.68 -5.51 4.84
C HIS A 65 -0.18 -5.76 3.60
N ILE A 66 0.23 -5.26 2.43
CA ILE A 66 -0.46 -5.53 1.17
C ILE A 66 0.14 -6.75 0.49
N ILE A 67 -0.67 -7.78 0.31
CA ILE A 67 -0.32 -8.99 -0.46
C ILE A 67 -0.89 -8.88 -1.86
N GLN A 68 -0.07 -9.26 -2.84
CA GLN A 68 -0.48 -9.32 -4.23
C GLN A 68 -1.04 -10.71 -4.57
N ALA A 69 -2.19 -10.75 -5.24
CA ALA A 69 -2.65 -11.92 -5.98
C ALA A 69 -2.26 -11.74 -7.46
N VAL A 70 -1.46 -12.66 -7.99
CA VAL A 70 -1.04 -12.66 -9.39
C VAL A 70 -1.74 -13.81 -10.11
N TYR A 71 -2.38 -13.51 -11.23
CA TYR A 71 -3.01 -14.55 -12.05
C TYR A 71 -1.93 -15.41 -12.73
N ASN A 72 -1.97 -16.72 -12.50
CA ASN A 72 -1.08 -17.68 -13.13
C ASN A 72 -1.73 -18.22 -14.40
N ASN A 73 -1.26 -17.74 -15.55
CA ASN A 73 -1.75 -18.15 -16.87
C ASN A 73 -1.56 -19.65 -17.16
N THR A 74 -0.60 -20.32 -16.52
CA THR A 74 -0.32 -21.74 -16.73
C THR A 74 -1.29 -22.64 -15.97
N THR A 75 -1.72 -22.22 -14.78
CA THR A 75 -2.62 -23.03 -13.92
C THR A 75 -4.06 -22.53 -13.92
N GLY A 76 -4.34 -21.37 -14.53
CA GLY A 76 -5.66 -20.72 -14.51
C GLY A 76 -6.10 -20.19 -13.14
N ASN A 77 -5.18 -20.13 -12.17
CA ASN A 77 -5.47 -19.82 -10.76
C ASN A 77 -4.76 -18.53 -10.33
N TYR A 78 -5.27 -17.86 -9.29
CA TYR A 78 -4.54 -16.78 -8.64
C TYR A 78 -3.51 -17.36 -7.66
N LYS A 79 -2.24 -16.98 -7.81
CA LYS A 79 -1.19 -17.26 -6.84
C LYS A 79 -0.97 -16.04 -5.98
N VAL A 80 -1.08 -16.23 -4.67
CA VAL A 80 -0.70 -15.23 -3.69
C VAL A 80 0.83 -15.13 -3.67
N GLU A 81 1.37 -13.95 -4.00
CA GLU A 81 2.80 -13.69 -3.95
C GLU A 81 3.14 -13.02 -2.61
N LEU A 82 3.52 -13.85 -1.64
CA LEU A 82 4.01 -13.41 -0.34
C LEU A 82 5.51 -13.09 -0.45
N LYS A 83 5.90 -11.85 -0.15
CA LYS A 83 7.32 -11.51 -0.03
C LYS A 83 7.89 -12.13 1.24
N LYS A 84 9.14 -12.58 1.19
CA LYS A 84 9.82 -13.22 2.33
C LYS A 84 9.81 -12.33 3.58
N GLU A 85 9.93 -11.01 3.40
CA GLU A 85 9.86 -10.05 4.52
C GLU A 85 8.47 -9.96 5.16
N GLN A 86 7.39 -10.23 4.40
CA GLN A 86 6.01 -10.21 4.88
C GLN A 86 5.70 -11.47 5.71
N VAL A 87 6.19 -12.63 5.27
CA VAL A 87 6.04 -13.91 6.00
C VAL A 87 6.71 -13.85 7.38
N GLN A 88 7.83 -13.13 7.50
CA GLN A 88 8.57 -13.01 8.76
C GLN A 88 7.97 -12.03 9.77
N ARG A 89 7.05 -11.14 9.35
CA ARG A 89 6.55 -10.03 10.19
C ARG A 89 5.14 -10.22 10.78
N GLY A 90 4.42 -11.26 10.36
CA GLY A 90 3.09 -11.60 10.91
C GLY A 90 1.94 -10.69 10.44
N SER A 91 0.70 -11.18 10.62
CA SER A 91 -0.62 -10.57 10.31
C SER A 91 -0.70 -9.69 9.06
N ILE A 92 -1.14 -10.28 7.94
CA ILE A 92 -1.15 -9.62 6.63
C ILE A 92 -2.58 -9.37 6.14
N THR A 93 -2.85 -8.23 5.50
CA THR A 93 -4.19 -7.85 5.03
C THR A 93 -4.33 -8.10 3.52
N LEU A 94 -5.27 -8.96 3.14
CA LEU A 94 -5.62 -9.20 1.74
C LEU A 94 -6.57 -8.10 1.27
N GLY A 95 -6.12 -7.26 0.34
CA GLY A 95 -6.96 -6.28 -0.33
C GLY A 95 -7.85 -6.96 -1.37
N THR A 96 -8.95 -7.59 -0.94
CA THR A 96 -9.97 -8.10 -1.85
C THR A 96 -11.10 -7.08 -1.96
N LYS A 97 -11.37 -6.56 -3.16
CA LYS A 97 -12.76 -6.22 -3.52
C LYS A 97 -13.54 -7.53 -3.36
N ILE A 98 -14.32 -7.63 -2.29
CA ILE A 98 -15.28 -8.73 -2.14
C ILE A 98 -16.40 -8.44 -3.13
N GLU A 99 -16.26 -8.97 -4.34
CA GLU A 99 -17.41 -9.13 -5.23
C GLU A 99 -17.94 -10.56 -5.08
N ASN A 100 -19.17 -10.59 -4.58
CA ASN A 100 -20.17 -11.66 -4.56
C ASN A 100 -19.97 -12.83 -3.58
N LYS A 101 -20.95 -12.88 -2.66
CA LYS A 101 -21.32 -14.01 -1.82
C LYS A 101 -21.30 -15.30 -2.65
N PHE A 102 -20.44 -16.25 -2.29
CA PHE A 102 -20.64 -17.65 -2.66
C PHE A 102 -21.73 -18.22 -1.74
N PRO A 103 -22.88 -18.68 -2.28
CA PRO A 103 -23.79 -19.51 -1.51
C PRO A 103 -23.19 -20.92 -1.45
N PHE A 104 -22.93 -21.42 -0.24
CA PHE A 104 -22.92 -22.84 0.03
C PHE A 104 -24.35 -23.30 0.29
#